data_AF-A0A429XEP6-F1
#
_entry.id   AF-A0A429XEP6-F1
#
_cell.length_a   1.000
_cell.length_b   1.000
_cell.length_c   1.000
_cell.angle_alpha   90.00
_cell.angle_beta   90.00
_cell.angle_gamma   90.00
#
_symmetry.space_group_name_H-M   'P 1'
#
loop_
_entity.id
_entity.type
_entity.pdbx_description
1 polymer ?
#
loop_
_entity_poly.entity_id
_entity_poly.type
_entity_poly.pdbx_seq_one_letter_code
_entity_poly.pdbx_strand_id
1 'polypeptide(L)' 'MKKFITTVVLPIAAMTMIYKWRYRLLNIILDNDSIRRVSVRAAMGIPGVRSRLLSRAFRS' A
#
# COMPACT_ATOMS: atom_id res chain seq x y z
N MET A 1 4.74 9.48 28.66
CA MET A 1 5.59 10.14 27.63
C MET A 1 6.19 9.17 26.62
N LYS A 2 6.87 8.09 27.04
CA LYS A 2 7.46 7.09 26.12
C LYS A 2 6.47 6.57 25.06
N LYS A 3 5.27 6.14 25.46
CA LYS A 3 4.22 5.63 24.55
C LYS A 3 3.78 6.63 23.47
N PHE A 4 3.70 7.92 23.80
CA PHE A 4 3.28 8.96 22.86
C PHE A 4 4.36 9.23 21.81
N ILE A 5 5.63 9.26 22.25
CA ILE A 5 6.78 9.39 21.36
C ILE A 5 6.83 8.20 20.41
N THR A 6 6.66 6.96 20.90
CA THR A 6 6.66 5.79 20.02
C THR A 6 5.50 5.81 19.02
N THR A 7 4.29 6.19 19.44
CA THR A 7 3.11 6.27 18.58
C THR A 7 3.23 7.31 17.47
N VAL A 8 3.94 8.42 17.69
CA VAL A 8 4.10 9.49 16.68
C VAL A 8 5.36 9.30 15.84
N VAL A 9 6.46 8.82 16.44
CA VAL A 9 7.73 8.62 15.74
C VAL A 9 7.68 7.42 14.79
N LEU A 10 6.99 6.33 15.14
CA LEU A 10 6.82 5.17 14.26
C LEU A 10 6.20 5.50 12.89
N PRO A 11 5.03 6.18 12.81
CA PRO A 11 4.43 6.49 11.52
C PRO A 11 5.28 7.47 10.71
N ILE A 12 5.95 8.43 11.35
CA ILE A 12 6.85 9.37 10.65
C ILE A 12 8.09 8.65 10.10
N ALA A 13 8.70 7.77 10.89
CA ALA A 13 9.81 6.93 10.45
C ALA A 13 9.39 5.97 9.33
N ALA A 14 8.18 5.39 9.43
CA ALA A 14 7.63 4.55 8.38
C ALA A 14 7.40 5.35 7.08
N MET A 15 6.81 6.55 7.16
CA MET A 15 6.60 7.42 5.99
C MET A 15 7.90 7.83 5.32
N THR A 16 8.94 8.16 6.09
CA THR A 16 10.26 8.53 5.55
C THR A 16 10.98 7.34 4.91
N MET A 17 10.88 6.15 5.50
CA MET A 17 11.34 4.91 4.86
C MET A 17 10.59 4.62 3.57
N ILE A 18 9.26 4.77 3.57
CA ILE A 18 8.41 4.57 2.39
C ILE A 18 8.84 5.51 1.26
N TYR A 19 9.12 6.77 1.56
CA TYR A 19 9.53 7.74 0.56
C TYR A 19 10.91 7.40 -0.03
N LYS A 20 11.88 7.08 0.83
CA LYS A 20 13.25 6.74 0.40
C LYS A 20 13.32 5.40 -0.34
N TRP A 21 12.49 4.43 0.03
CA TRP A 21 12.47 3.07 -0.52
C TRP A 21 11.26 2.79 -1.41
N ARG A 22 10.60 3.83 -1.94
CA ARG A 22 9.34 3.73 -2.71
C ARG A 22 9.34 2.56 -3.72
N TYR A 23 10.45 2.38 -4.43
CA TYR A 23 10.58 1.36 -5.46
C TYR A 23 10.91 -0.02 -4.92
N ARG A 24 11.71 -0.14 -3.86
CA ARG A 24 11.99 -1.43 -3.22
C ARG A 24 10.77 -1.97 -2.49
N LEU A 25 9.99 -1.10 -1.85
CA LEU A 25 8.72 -1.48 -1.23
C LEU A 25 7.71 -1.93 -2.28
N LEU A 26 7.59 -1.22 -3.40
CA LEU A 26 6.74 -1.68 -4.51
C LEU A 26 7.17 -3.08 -4.96
N ASN A 27 8.47 -3.31 -5.12
CA ASN A 27 9.00 -4.61 -5.51
C ASN A 27 8.61 -5.71 -4.51
N ILE A 28 8.76 -5.46 -3.20
CA ILE A 28 8.37 -6.42 -2.15
C ILE A 28 6.86 -6.67 -2.16
N ILE A 29 6.05 -5.63 -2.38
CA ILE A 29 4.58 -5.72 -2.47
C ILE A 29 4.15 -6.53 -3.70
N LEU A 30 4.83 -6.36 -4.83
CA LEU A 30 4.55 -7.04 -6.09
C LEU A 30 5.05 -8.48 -6.11
N ASP A 31 6.22 -8.74 -5.51
CA ASP A 31 6.87 -10.05 -5.42
C ASP A 31 6.13 -10.99 -4.46
N ASN A 32 5.58 -10.46 -3.36
CA ASN A 32 4.82 -11.27 -2.43
C ASN A 32 3.34 -11.39 -2.81
N ASP A 33 2.95 -12.59 -3.25
CA ASP A 33 1.58 -12.94 -3.66
C ASP A 33 0.51 -12.66 -2.57
N SER A 34 0.87 -12.84 -1.30
CA SER A 34 -0.01 -12.57 -0.17
C SER A 34 -0.28 -11.08 0.02
N ILE A 35 0.77 -10.26 -0.07
CA ILE A 35 0.65 -8.80 0.05
C ILE A 35 -0.15 -8.26 -1.12
N ARG A 36 0.14 -8.72 -2.35
CA ARG A 36 -0.61 -8.38 -3.55
C ARG A 36 -2.11 -8.66 -3.40
N ARG A 37 -2.49 -9.84 -2.89
CA ARG A 37 -3.90 -10.19 -2.66
C ARG A 37 -4.59 -9.27 -1.66
N VAL A 38 -3.93 -8.91 -0.56
CA VAL A 38 -4.47 -7.97 0.43
C VAL A 38 -4.64 -6.58 -0.18
N SER A 39 -3.63 -6.07 -0.88
CA SER A 39 -3.67 -4.77 -1.55
C SER A 39 -4.78 -4.70 -2.60
N VAL A 40 -4.92 -5.73 -3.44
CA VAL A 40 -5.99 -5.81 -4.46
C VAL A 40 -7.36 -5.90 -3.81
N ARG A 41 -7.54 -6.72 -2.76
CA ARG A 41 -8.82 -6.81 -2.03
C ARG A 41 -9.22 -5.46 -1.43
N ALA A 42 -8.28 -4.77 -0.79
CA ALA A 42 -8.51 -3.44 -0.24
C ALA A 42 -8.89 -2.43 -1.35
N ALA A 43 -8.18 -2.43 -2.47
CA ALA A 43 -8.47 -1.56 -3.60
C ALA A 43 -9.84 -1.84 -4.25
N MET A 44 -10.24 -3.12 -4.34
CA MET A 44 -11.52 -3.56 -4.91
C MET A 44 -12.73 -3.26 -4.01
N GLY A 45 -12.51 -3.01 -2.72
CA GLY A 45 -13.56 -2.56 -1.80
C GLY A 45 -14.01 -1.12 -2.03
N ILE A 46 -13.22 -0.32 -2.76
CA ILE A 46 -13.52 1.09 -3.01
C ILE A 46 -14.25 1.20 -4.37
N PRO A 47 -15.52 1.65 -4.42
CA PRO A 47 -16.33 1.61 -5.64
C PRO A 47 -15.74 2.41 -6.81
N GLY A 48 -15.12 3.57 -6.55
CA GLY A 48 -14.48 4.41 -7.58
C GLY A 48 -13.13 3.87 -8.07
N VAL A 49 -12.40 3.11 -7.24
CA VAL A 49 -11.13 2.47 -7.63
C VAL A 49 -11.41 1.18 -8.37
N ARG A 50 -12.36 0.38 -7.87
CA ARG A 50 -12.85 -0.85 -8.50
C ARG A 50 -13.28 -0.61 -9.95
N SER A 51 -14.12 0.39 -10.23
CA SER A 51 -14.59 0.65 -11.59
C SER A 51 -13.45 1.02 -12.54
N ARG A 52 -12.49 1.83 -12.08
CA ARG A 52 -11.30 2.21 -12.86
C ARG A 52 -10.36 1.04 -13.11
N LEU A 53 -10.12 0.19 -12.10
CA LEU A 53 -9.27 -0.99 -12.22
C LEU A 53 -9.90 -2.03 -13.14
N LEU A 54 -11.19 -2.34 -12.97
CA LEU A 54 -11.92 -3.25 -13.85
C LEU A 54 -11.96 -2.70 -15.28
N SER A 55 -12.25 -1.41 -15.44
CA SER A 55 -12.25 -0.76 -16.76
C SER A 55 -10.89 -0.83 -17.44
N ARG A 56 -9.77 -0.71 -16.72
CA ARG A 56 -8.43 -0.81 -17.31
C ARG A 56 -7.98 -2.25 -17.55
N ALA A 57 -8.36 -3.18 -16.68
CA ALA A 57 -7.94 -4.57 -16.75
C ALA A 57 -8.70 -5.36 -17.82
N PHE A 58 -9.98 -5.05 -18.05
CA PHE A 58 -10.86 -5.78 -18.96
C PHE A 58 -11.17 -5.03 -20.26
N ARG A 59 -10.71 -3.78 -20.43
CA ARG A 59 -10.76 -3.08 -21.71
C ARG A 59 -9.57 -3.53 -22.56
N SER A 60 -9.69 -4.74 -23.10
CA SER A 60 -8.96 -5.24 -24.26
C SER A 60 -9.91 -5.37 -25.44
#